data_AF-R7RYS2-F1
#
_entry.id   AF-R7RYS2-F1
#
_cell.length_a   1.000
_cell.length_b   1.000
_cell.length_c   1.000
_cell.angle_alpha   90.00
_cell.angle_beta   90.00
_cell.angle_gamma   90.00
#
_symmetry.space_group_name_H-M   'P 1'
#
loop_
_entity.id
_entity.type
_entity.pdbx_description
1 polymer ?
#
loop_
_entity_poly.entity_id
_entity_poly.type
_entity_poly.pdbx_seq_one_letter_code
_entity_poly.pdbx_strand_id
1 'polypeptide(L)'
;MAQALAKATPAQKSAGDISDAFASLSGHTVVLEPRFAQLKKQLWKDNMLQSWREVLDELKITTKEIAATGPDIILRVQFEQIKSGKVDPEVLKRVRAVGTMIVEGAISEEEALKWKADILEYARVNKDHVRGYPADNIQVYEFYNSRSQTAARTHPNAIITHKWLLATLLHASDPKSKISLETPISYYDRLRIRQPGDATFALGPHIDGGSLERWEDPGYRSCFASILNTNPLNGNSWRAHDSFDVSPRIEANSDLYKTSSGQCSVYRPWQGMSLFSPPLFSFVWASLLPTSARSSRLRRAHLSA
;
A
#
# COMPACT_ATOMS: atom_id res chain seq x y z
N MET A 1 -47.25 -1.85 -1.67
CA MET A 1 -46.53 -2.06 -2.95
C MET A 1 -45.07 -1.74 -2.73
N ALA A 2 -44.21 -2.77 -2.64
CA ALA A 2 -42.78 -2.60 -2.54
C ALA A 2 -42.20 -2.44 -3.95
N GLN A 3 -41.63 -1.27 -4.27
CA GLN A 3 -40.87 -1.09 -5.50
C GLN A 3 -39.49 -1.72 -5.32
N ALA A 4 -39.22 -2.75 -6.12
CA ALA A 4 -37.92 -3.37 -6.22
C ALA A 4 -36.93 -2.37 -6.82
N LEU A 5 -35.89 -2.00 -6.07
CA LEU A 5 -34.74 -1.27 -6.57
C LEU A 5 -34.00 -2.19 -7.57
N ALA A 6 -34.05 -1.83 -8.85
CA ALA A 6 -33.23 -2.47 -9.87
C ALA A 6 -31.75 -2.22 -9.53
N LYS A 7 -31.02 -3.28 -9.15
CA LYS A 7 -29.56 -3.23 -9.01
C LYS A 7 -28.96 -2.98 -10.39
N ALA A 8 -28.33 -1.83 -10.57
CA ALA A 8 -27.52 -1.57 -11.74
C ALA A 8 -26.41 -2.63 -11.84
N THR A 9 -26.34 -3.32 -12.97
CA THR A 9 -25.26 -4.26 -13.29
C THR A 9 -23.96 -3.45 -13.40
N PRO A 10 -22.88 -3.80 -12.68
CA PRO A 10 -21.61 -3.11 -12.84
C PRO A 10 -21.13 -3.24 -14.28
N ALA A 11 -20.81 -2.11 -14.92
CA ALA A 11 -20.18 -2.11 -16.24
C ALA A 11 -18.88 -2.92 -16.17
N GLN A 12 -18.73 -3.89 -17.08
CA GLN A 12 -17.58 -4.78 -17.15
C GLN A 12 -16.37 -3.95 -17.61
N LYS A 13 -15.43 -3.67 -16.68
CA LYS A 13 -14.19 -2.93 -16.98
C LYS A 13 -13.35 -3.74 -17.98
N SER A 14 -12.73 -3.06 -18.95
CA SER A 14 -11.87 -3.70 -19.96
C SER A 14 -10.68 -4.41 -19.30
N ALA A 15 -10.37 -5.62 -19.75
CA ALA A 15 -9.20 -6.37 -19.28
C ALA A 15 -7.91 -5.70 -19.78
N GLY A 16 -7.15 -5.08 -18.89
CA GLY A 16 -5.78 -4.61 -19.11
C GLY A 16 -4.77 -5.46 -18.33
N ASP A 17 -3.48 -5.17 -18.47
CA ASP A 17 -2.41 -5.80 -17.69
C ASP A 17 -1.78 -4.82 -16.68
N ILE A 18 -0.78 -5.28 -15.92
CA ILE A 18 -0.13 -4.45 -14.89
C ILE A 18 0.57 -3.20 -15.47
N SER A 19 0.98 -3.19 -16.74
CA SER A 19 1.64 -2.05 -17.35
C SER A 19 0.69 -0.86 -17.53
N ASP A 20 -0.60 -1.13 -17.77
CA ASP A 20 -1.66 -0.12 -17.87
C ASP A 20 -1.92 0.62 -16.55
N ALA A 21 -1.49 0.05 -15.42
CA ALA A 21 -1.70 0.64 -14.10
C ALA A 21 -0.65 1.71 -13.75
N PHE A 22 0.51 1.73 -14.43
CA PHE A 22 1.64 2.55 -14.02
C PHE A 22 2.13 3.47 -15.14
N ALA A 23 1.87 4.77 -15.00
CA ALA A 23 2.36 5.80 -15.93
C ALA A 23 3.89 5.82 -16.07
N SER A 24 4.64 5.35 -15.07
CA SER A 24 6.09 5.22 -15.15
C SER A 24 6.56 4.24 -16.24
N LEU A 25 5.67 3.35 -16.69
CA LEU A 25 5.92 2.40 -17.77
C LEU A 25 5.44 2.92 -19.14
N SER A 26 4.61 3.98 -19.18
CA SER A 26 4.03 4.49 -20.43
C SER A 26 4.81 5.63 -21.09
N GLY A 27 5.74 6.28 -20.38
CA GLY A 27 6.65 7.29 -20.96
C GLY A 27 6.00 8.61 -21.40
N HIS A 28 4.72 8.84 -21.10
CA HIS A 28 3.97 10.03 -21.54
C HIS A 28 3.86 11.11 -20.45
N THR A 29 3.92 12.38 -20.87
CA THR A 29 3.61 13.53 -20.00
C THR A 29 2.12 13.83 -20.10
N VAL A 30 1.41 13.75 -18.98
CA VAL A 30 -0.03 14.01 -18.92
C VAL A 30 -0.28 15.47 -18.54
N VAL A 31 -0.98 16.21 -19.40
CA VAL A 31 -1.50 17.55 -19.08
C VAL A 31 -2.90 17.39 -18.50
N LEU A 32 -3.09 17.83 -17.26
CA LEU A 32 -4.39 17.78 -16.59
C LEU A 32 -5.30 18.93 -17.02
N GLU A 33 -6.62 18.71 -16.94
CA GLU A 33 -7.63 19.69 -17.30
C GLU A 33 -7.55 21.00 -16.48
N PRO A 34 -7.93 22.17 -17.04
CA PRO A 34 -7.85 23.46 -16.33
C PRO A 34 -8.60 23.51 -14.99
N ARG A 35 -9.63 22.68 -14.79
CA ARG A 35 -10.35 22.59 -13.51
C ARG A 35 -9.44 22.20 -12.33
N PHE A 36 -8.34 21.47 -12.55
CA PHE A 36 -7.39 21.17 -11.47
C PHE A 36 -6.60 22.40 -11.02
N ALA A 37 -6.40 23.38 -11.91
CA ALA A 37 -5.86 24.67 -11.49
C ALA A 37 -6.86 25.45 -10.62
N GLN A 38 -8.17 25.36 -10.92
CA GLN A 38 -9.22 25.94 -10.08
C GLN A 38 -9.30 25.23 -8.72
N LEU A 39 -9.23 23.90 -8.70
CA LEU A 39 -9.17 23.11 -7.47
C LEU A 39 -7.97 23.51 -6.59
N LYS A 40 -6.79 23.69 -7.17
CA LYS A 40 -5.61 24.20 -6.43
C LYS A 40 -5.87 25.56 -5.80
N LYS A 41 -6.51 26.49 -6.53
CA LYS A 41 -6.88 27.81 -5.98
C LYS A 41 -7.89 27.69 -4.84
N GLN A 42 -8.85 26.78 -4.93
CA GLN A 42 -9.85 26.55 -3.89
C GLN A 42 -9.24 25.96 -2.61
N LEU A 43 -8.24 25.08 -2.75
CA LEU A 43 -7.58 24.45 -1.61
C LEU A 43 -6.49 25.32 -0.98
N TRP A 44 -6.00 26.33 -1.69
CA TRP A 44 -4.90 27.18 -1.22
C TRP A 44 -5.27 27.98 0.02
N LYS A 45 -4.33 28.01 0.98
CA LYS A 45 -4.34 28.92 2.13
C LYS A 45 -2.92 29.42 2.35
N ASP A 46 -2.75 30.69 2.66
CA ASP A 46 -1.41 31.30 2.71
C ASP A 46 -0.49 30.66 3.76
N ASN A 47 -1.06 30.18 4.86
CA ASN A 47 -0.31 29.50 5.91
C ASN A 47 0.21 28.11 5.50
N MET A 48 -0.27 27.52 4.41
CA MET A 48 0.28 26.28 3.86
C MET A 48 1.75 26.44 3.45
N LEU A 49 2.17 27.66 3.06
CA LEU A 49 3.58 27.91 2.72
C LEU A 49 4.50 27.69 3.92
N GLN A 50 4.07 28.16 5.10
CA GLN A 50 4.82 27.98 6.33
C GLN A 50 4.83 26.51 6.76
N SER A 51 3.66 25.84 6.74
CA SER A 51 3.56 24.41 7.03
C SER A 51 4.42 23.57 6.09
N TRP A 52 4.47 23.91 4.80
CA TRP A 52 5.31 23.24 3.82
C TRP A 52 6.80 23.38 4.14
N ARG A 53 7.25 24.57 4.57
CA ARG A 53 8.65 24.78 5.00
C ARG A 53 9.01 23.92 6.21
N GLU A 54 8.11 23.85 7.19
CA GLU A 54 8.30 23.01 8.38
C GLU A 54 8.37 21.53 8.03
N VAL A 55 7.48 21.03 7.16
CA VAL A 55 7.53 19.65 6.66
C VAL A 55 8.86 19.38 5.95
N LEU A 56 9.34 20.31 5.12
CA LEU A 56 10.64 20.18 4.45
C LEU A 56 11.82 20.14 5.43
N ASP A 57 11.74 20.86 6.54
CA ASP A 57 12.78 20.85 7.58
C ASP A 57 12.80 19.54 8.36
N GLU A 58 11.63 19.01 8.76
CA GLU A 58 11.55 17.69 9.40
C GLU A 58 12.01 16.58 8.45
N LEU A 59 11.63 16.67 7.16
CA LEU A 59 12.04 15.70 6.16
C LEU A 59 13.57 15.65 5.98
N LYS A 60 14.29 16.78 6.13
CA LYS A 60 15.77 16.77 6.10
C LYS A 60 16.35 15.95 7.24
N ILE A 61 15.71 15.95 8.42
CA ILE A 61 16.15 15.17 9.58
C ILE A 61 15.86 13.70 9.34
N THR A 62 14.62 13.35 8.99
CA THR A 62 14.19 11.98 8.75
C THR A 62 14.97 11.32 7.60
N THR A 63 15.24 12.05 6.52
CA THR A 63 16.03 11.49 5.40
C THR A 63 17.50 11.24 5.76
N LYS A 64 18.10 12.05 6.64
CA LYS A 64 19.45 11.77 7.18
C LYS A 64 19.45 10.53 8.06
N GLU A 65 18.44 10.37 8.92
CA GLU A 65 18.26 9.18 9.74
C GLU A 65 18.12 7.93 8.87
N ILE A 66 17.22 7.94 7.89
CA ILE A 66 17.02 6.82 6.95
C ILE A 66 18.34 6.47 6.23
N ALA A 67 19.08 7.48 5.76
CA ALA A 67 20.35 7.25 5.08
C ALA A 67 21.44 6.67 6.01
N ALA A 68 21.45 7.06 7.28
CA ALA A 68 22.41 6.58 8.27
C ALA A 68 22.07 5.17 8.78
N THR A 69 20.78 4.87 8.99
CA THR A 69 20.32 3.57 9.49
C THR A 69 20.28 2.50 8.39
N GLY A 70 19.98 2.90 7.15
CA GLY A 70 19.89 1.95 6.03
C GLY A 70 18.72 0.96 6.21
N PRO A 71 18.86 -0.31 5.78
CA PRO A 71 17.78 -1.30 5.82
C PRO A 71 17.20 -1.57 7.22
N ASP A 72 17.99 -1.37 8.27
CA ASP A 72 17.58 -1.60 9.66
C ASP A 72 16.56 -0.56 10.17
N ILE A 73 16.24 0.45 9.34
CA ILE A 73 15.13 1.37 9.59
C ILE A 73 13.77 0.63 9.58
N ILE A 74 13.68 -0.53 8.90
CA ILE A 74 12.49 -1.38 8.86
C ILE A 74 12.56 -2.40 9.98
N LEU A 75 11.58 -2.37 10.87
CA LEU A 75 11.60 -3.12 12.12
C LEU A 75 11.19 -4.57 11.86
N ARG A 76 11.89 -5.50 12.52
CA ARG A 76 11.56 -6.93 12.50
C ARG A 76 10.86 -7.30 13.80
N VAL A 77 9.68 -7.90 13.69
CA VAL A 77 8.87 -8.36 14.82
C VAL A 77 8.71 -9.87 14.70
N GLN A 78 9.05 -10.61 15.76
CA GLN A 78 8.87 -12.06 15.75
C GLN A 78 7.39 -12.39 15.87
N PHE A 79 6.90 -13.32 15.05
CA PHE A 79 5.51 -13.76 15.08
C PHE A 79 5.09 -14.26 16.47
N GLU A 80 5.97 -14.93 17.21
CA GLU A 80 5.68 -15.37 18.57
C GLU A 80 5.43 -14.22 19.55
N GLN A 81 6.03 -13.05 19.34
CA GLN A 81 5.71 -11.85 20.14
C GLN A 81 4.30 -11.33 19.82
N ILE A 82 3.92 -11.35 18.54
CA ILE A 82 2.55 -11.01 18.10
C ILE A 82 1.54 -11.97 18.73
N LYS A 83 1.77 -13.28 18.58
CA LYS A 83 0.90 -14.35 19.07
C LYS A 83 0.75 -14.33 20.59
N SER A 84 1.82 -14.01 21.33
CA SER A 84 1.79 -13.92 22.79
C SER A 84 1.36 -12.55 23.33
N GLY A 85 1.13 -11.55 22.46
CA GLY A 85 0.77 -10.19 22.86
C GLY A 85 1.91 -9.43 23.57
N LYS A 86 3.16 -9.78 23.31
CA LYS A 86 4.37 -9.26 23.99
C LYS A 86 5.27 -8.42 23.07
N VAL A 87 4.68 -7.75 22.09
CA VAL A 87 5.43 -6.79 21.27
C VAL A 87 5.72 -5.54 22.10
N ASP A 88 6.99 -5.13 22.12
CA ASP A 88 7.45 -3.97 22.89
C ASP A 88 6.70 -2.68 22.43
N PRO A 89 6.11 -1.90 23.36
CA PRO A 89 5.50 -0.61 23.05
C PRO A 89 6.40 0.37 22.29
N GLU A 90 7.72 0.38 22.54
CA GLU A 90 8.64 1.25 21.80
C GLU A 90 8.83 0.77 20.36
N VAL A 91 8.81 -0.55 20.12
CA VAL A 91 8.79 -1.10 18.76
C VAL A 91 7.50 -0.68 18.05
N LEU A 92 6.35 -0.74 18.72
CA LEU A 92 5.07 -0.29 18.13
C LEU A 92 5.08 1.20 17.78
N LYS A 93 5.62 2.04 18.66
CA LYS A 93 5.79 3.47 18.40
C LYS A 93 6.68 3.70 17.18
N ARG A 94 7.76 2.94 17.06
CA ARG A 94 8.66 3.03 15.91
C ARG A 94 8.00 2.52 14.62
N VAL A 95 7.25 1.42 14.66
CA VAL A 95 6.47 0.92 13.53
C VAL A 95 5.45 1.96 13.07
N ARG A 96 4.79 2.68 13.99
CA ARG A 96 3.89 3.79 13.62
C ARG A 96 4.62 4.93 12.94
N ALA A 97 5.80 5.31 13.43
CA ALA A 97 6.60 6.36 12.82
C ALA A 97 7.12 5.97 11.42
N VAL A 98 7.56 4.72 11.26
CA VAL A 98 8.15 4.20 10.01
C VAL A 98 7.08 3.80 8.98
N GLY A 99 5.90 3.33 9.44
CA GLY A 99 4.80 2.89 8.59
C GLY A 99 5.02 1.53 7.93
N THR A 100 6.07 0.78 8.30
CA THR A 100 6.37 -0.54 7.73
C THR A 100 7.14 -1.43 8.71
N MET A 101 7.01 -2.75 8.54
CA MET A 101 7.66 -3.76 9.38
C MET A 101 7.78 -5.11 8.65
N ILE A 102 8.63 -5.99 9.18
CA ILE A 102 8.78 -7.38 8.78
C ILE A 102 8.26 -8.25 9.92
N VAL A 103 7.38 -9.21 9.63
CA VAL A 103 7.00 -10.25 10.58
C VAL A 103 7.78 -11.51 10.28
N GLU A 104 8.60 -11.95 11.23
CA GLU A 104 9.48 -13.12 11.08
C GLU A 104 8.90 -14.35 11.77
N GLY A 105 9.11 -15.53 11.17
CA GLY A 105 8.68 -16.80 11.77
C GLY A 105 7.17 -17.09 11.70
N ALA A 106 6.38 -16.30 10.96
CA ALA A 106 4.95 -16.56 10.80
C ALA A 106 4.66 -17.80 9.93
N ILE A 107 5.50 -18.08 8.93
CA ILE A 107 5.38 -19.21 8.01
C ILE A 107 6.74 -19.91 7.97
N SER A 108 6.78 -21.23 8.03
CA SER A 108 8.02 -21.98 7.94
C SER A 108 8.63 -21.90 6.54
N GLU A 109 9.95 -21.98 6.45
CA GLU A 109 10.64 -21.99 5.15
C GLU A 109 10.20 -23.18 4.29
N GLU A 110 9.99 -24.35 4.89
CA GLU A 110 9.52 -25.56 4.21
C GLU A 110 8.14 -25.33 3.55
N GLU A 111 7.17 -24.79 4.28
CA GLU A 111 5.85 -24.49 3.72
C GLU A 111 5.92 -23.45 2.61
N ALA A 112 6.70 -22.39 2.82
CA ALA A 112 6.90 -21.31 1.86
C ALA A 112 7.51 -21.84 0.54
N LEU A 113 8.57 -22.67 0.62
CA LEU A 113 9.22 -23.28 -0.52
C LEU A 113 8.31 -24.29 -1.23
N LYS A 114 7.53 -25.08 -0.47
CA LYS A 114 6.53 -25.99 -1.04
C LYS A 114 5.48 -25.22 -1.83
N TRP A 115 4.94 -24.12 -1.29
CA TRP A 115 3.98 -23.28 -2.00
C TRP A 115 4.55 -22.72 -3.30
N LYS A 116 5.82 -22.28 -3.30
CA LYS A 116 6.52 -21.84 -4.51
C LYS A 116 6.60 -22.94 -5.55
N ALA A 117 7.01 -24.15 -5.16
CA ALA A 117 7.10 -25.29 -6.05
C ALA A 117 5.72 -25.65 -6.65
N ASP A 118 4.69 -25.71 -5.81
CA ASP A 118 3.31 -25.97 -6.21
C ASP A 118 2.77 -24.90 -7.19
N ILE A 119 3.15 -23.63 -6.99
CA ILE A 119 2.79 -22.51 -7.89
C ILE A 119 3.47 -22.64 -9.25
N LEU A 120 4.77 -22.96 -9.27
CA LEU A 120 5.51 -23.15 -10.52
C LEU A 120 4.97 -24.35 -11.31
N GLU A 121 4.65 -25.43 -10.62
CA GLU A 121 4.05 -26.61 -11.24
C GLU A 121 2.64 -26.31 -11.77
N TYR A 122 1.81 -25.58 -11.00
CA TYR A 122 0.52 -25.12 -11.46
C TYR A 122 0.64 -24.27 -12.74
N ALA A 123 1.61 -23.34 -12.77
CA ALA A 123 1.84 -22.52 -13.95
C ALA A 123 2.30 -23.35 -15.16
N ARG A 124 3.19 -24.33 -14.94
CA ARG A 124 3.71 -25.22 -15.99
C ARG A 124 2.62 -26.08 -16.62
N VAL A 125 1.76 -26.70 -15.81
CA VAL A 125 0.69 -27.59 -16.28
C VAL A 125 -0.42 -26.81 -16.98
N ASN A 126 -0.64 -25.54 -16.61
CA ASN A 126 -1.69 -24.69 -17.18
C ASN A 126 -1.14 -23.60 -18.12
N LYS A 127 0.02 -23.82 -18.74
CA LYS A 127 0.75 -22.80 -19.51
C LYS A 127 -0.10 -22.03 -20.54
N ASP A 128 -1.08 -22.70 -21.16
CA ASP A 128 -1.93 -22.11 -22.21
C ASP A 128 -3.04 -21.21 -21.63
N HIS A 129 -3.24 -21.24 -20.31
CA HIS A 129 -4.24 -20.46 -19.58
C HIS A 129 -3.61 -19.43 -18.62
N VAL A 130 -2.31 -19.56 -18.33
CA VAL A 130 -1.59 -18.65 -17.44
C VAL A 130 -1.28 -17.37 -18.19
N ARG A 131 -1.71 -16.25 -17.61
CA ARG A 131 -1.36 -14.90 -18.07
C ARG A 131 -0.39 -14.27 -17.10
N GLY A 132 0.34 -13.28 -17.58
CA GLY A 132 1.25 -12.53 -16.75
C GLY A 132 2.17 -11.61 -17.53
N TYR A 133 3.10 -11.00 -16.80
CA TYR A 133 4.04 -10.02 -17.33
C TYR A 133 5.48 -10.34 -16.89
N PRO A 134 6.48 -10.14 -17.76
CA PRO A 134 6.36 -10.01 -19.23
C PRO A 134 5.72 -11.25 -19.88
N ALA A 135 5.12 -11.09 -21.07
CA ALA A 135 4.37 -12.17 -21.74
C ALA A 135 5.26 -13.36 -22.18
N ASP A 136 6.52 -13.08 -22.52
CA ASP A 136 7.54 -14.04 -22.98
C ASP A 136 8.34 -14.65 -21.82
N ASN A 137 8.29 -14.05 -20.62
CA ASN A 137 8.96 -14.51 -19.42
C ASN A 137 8.15 -14.13 -18.18
N ILE A 138 7.05 -14.85 -17.93
CA ILE A 138 6.10 -14.50 -16.87
C ILE A 138 6.79 -14.54 -15.50
N GLN A 139 6.80 -13.39 -14.84
CA GLN A 139 7.30 -13.22 -13.49
C GLN A 139 6.26 -12.61 -12.56
N VAL A 140 5.32 -11.85 -13.09
CA VAL A 140 4.09 -11.44 -12.41
C VAL A 140 2.97 -12.32 -12.96
N TYR A 141 2.48 -13.25 -12.15
CA TYR A 141 1.46 -14.21 -12.55
C TYR A 141 0.07 -13.67 -12.24
N GLU A 142 -0.82 -13.70 -13.24
CA GLU A 142 -2.19 -13.19 -13.16
C GLU A 142 -3.22 -14.31 -12.99
N PHE A 143 -2.92 -15.20 -12.05
CA PHE A 143 -3.91 -16.07 -11.44
C PHE A 143 -3.98 -15.78 -9.94
N TYR A 144 -5.16 -15.98 -9.36
CA TYR A 144 -5.53 -15.36 -8.10
C TYR A 144 -5.91 -16.37 -7.00
N ASN A 145 -6.21 -17.60 -7.39
CA ASN A 145 -6.82 -18.60 -6.51
C ASN A 145 -6.18 -19.99 -6.65
N SER A 146 -4.86 -20.06 -6.83
CA SER A 146 -4.17 -21.36 -6.73
C SER A 146 -4.30 -21.94 -5.31
N ARG A 147 -4.13 -23.26 -5.17
CA ARG A 147 -4.17 -23.91 -3.85
C ARG A 147 -3.18 -23.27 -2.87
N SER A 148 -1.96 -22.96 -3.32
CA SER A 148 -0.93 -22.32 -2.52
C SER A 148 -1.29 -20.88 -2.14
N GLN A 149 -1.85 -20.07 -3.05
CA GLN A 149 -2.33 -18.73 -2.70
C GLN A 149 -3.44 -18.77 -1.65
N THR A 150 -4.35 -19.73 -1.76
CA THR A 150 -5.41 -19.93 -0.77
C THR A 150 -4.83 -20.36 0.57
N ALA A 151 -3.95 -21.37 0.58
CA ALA A 151 -3.30 -21.84 1.81
C ALA A 151 -2.52 -20.72 2.52
N ALA A 152 -1.78 -19.90 1.78
CA ALA A 152 -1.06 -18.76 2.33
C ALA A 152 -2.00 -17.70 2.94
N ARG A 153 -3.09 -17.34 2.23
CA ARG A 153 -4.10 -16.38 2.71
C ARG A 153 -4.84 -16.86 3.95
N THR A 154 -5.11 -18.16 4.04
CA THR A 154 -5.85 -18.77 5.16
C THR A 154 -4.94 -19.35 6.24
N HIS A 155 -3.61 -19.16 6.15
CA HIS A 155 -2.68 -19.70 7.12
C HIS A 155 -2.98 -19.10 8.51
N PRO A 156 -3.10 -19.90 9.59
CA PRO A 156 -3.51 -19.40 10.90
C PRO A 156 -2.63 -18.25 11.41
N ASN A 157 -1.31 -18.36 11.23
CA ASN A 157 -0.38 -17.31 11.66
C ASN A 157 -0.50 -16.02 10.83
N ALA A 158 -0.88 -16.12 9.55
CA ALA A 158 -1.14 -14.95 8.71
C ALA A 158 -2.42 -14.24 9.17
N ILE A 159 -3.48 -15.00 9.48
CA ILE A 159 -4.73 -14.45 10.02
C ILE A 159 -4.50 -13.77 11.37
N ILE A 160 -3.73 -14.40 12.27
CA ILE A 160 -3.35 -13.80 13.56
C ILE A 160 -2.61 -12.48 13.35
N THR A 161 -1.64 -12.46 12.42
CA THR A 161 -0.87 -11.25 12.08
C THR A 161 -1.78 -10.14 11.55
N HIS A 162 -2.69 -10.44 10.63
CA HIS A 162 -3.64 -9.46 10.09
C HIS A 162 -4.56 -8.89 11.17
N LYS A 163 -5.13 -9.75 12.02
CA LYS A 163 -5.98 -9.30 13.14
C LYS A 163 -5.21 -8.38 14.10
N TRP A 164 -3.98 -8.77 14.44
CA TRP A 164 -3.12 -7.97 15.30
C TRP A 164 -2.80 -6.61 14.70
N LEU A 165 -2.44 -6.55 13.41
CA LEU A 165 -2.19 -5.31 12.67
C LEU A 165 -3.39 -4.36 12.70
N LEU A 166 -4.59 -4.88 12.46
CA LEU A 166 -5.81 -4.08 12.47
C LEU A 166 -6.14 -3.58 13.87
N ALA A 167 -6.10 -4.46 14.89
CA ALA A 167 -6.53 -4.12 16.24
C ALA A 167 -5.50 -3.28 17.03
N THR A 168 -4.20 -3.41 16.72
CA THR A 168 -3.11 -2.80 17.53
C THR A 168 -2.64 -1.47 16.98
N LEU A 169 -2.66 -1.30 15.66
CA LEU A 169 -2.09 -0.13 15.01
C LEU A 169 -3.14 0.87 14.53
N LEU A 170 -4.36 0.42 14.23
CA LEU A 170 -5.42 1.28 13.74
C LEU A 170 -6.43 1.60 14.86
N HIS A 171 -7.14 2.70 14.68
CA HIS A 171 -8.28 3.04 15.52
C HIS A 171 -9.31 3.83 14.70
N ALA A 172 -10.55 3.92 15.20
CA ALA A 172 -11.59 4.77 14.65
C ALA A 172 -11.94 5.85 15.68
N SER A 173 -11.59 7.10 15.38
CA SER A 173 -11.96 8.27 16.20
C SER A 173 -13.47 8.55 16.23
N ASP A 174 -14.21 8.27 15.15
CA ASP A 174 -15.67 8.40 15.11
C ASP A 174 -16.34 7.07 15.48
N PRO A 175 -17.08 6.97 16.60
CA PRO A 175 -17.78 5.74 17.01
C PRO A 175 -18.89 5.31 16.03
N LYS A 176 -19.31 6.17 15.09
CA LYS A 176 -20.28 5.83 14.03
C LYS A 176 -19.64 5.20 12.79
N SER A 177 -18.31 5.13 12.75
CA SER A 177 -17.53 4.50 11.69
C SER A 177 -17.98 3.07 11.45
N LYS A 178 -18.49 2.78 10.25
CA LYS A 178 -18.97 1.43 9.87
C LYS A 178 -17.81 0.56 9.39
N ILE A 179 -16.88 0.23 10.29
CA ILE A 179 -15.70 -0.59 10.00
C ILE A 179 -15.42 -1.56 11.15
N SER A 180 -14.93 -2.76 10.82
CA SER A 180 -14.41 -3.71 11.81
C SER A 180 -12.89 -3.71 11.76
N LEU A 181 -12.24 -3.50 12.92
CA LEU A 181 -10.79 -3.61 13.08
C LEU A 181 -10.35 -4.99 13.61
N GLU A 182 -11.26 -5.95 13.63
CA GLU A 182 -11.01 -7.31 14.15
C GLU A 182 -11.22 -8.40 13.09
N THR A 183 -11.89 -8.04 11.98
CA THR A 183 -12.32 -8.99 10.95
C THR A 183 -11.61 -8.68 9.63
N PRO A 184 -10.45 -9.29 9.36
CA PRO A 184 -9.81 -9.19 8.04
C PRO A 184 -10.65 -9.93 6.99
N ILE A 185 -10.66 -9.39 5.78
CA ILE A 185 -11.23 -10.05 4.60
C ILE A 185 -10.13 -10.52 3.67
N SER A 186 -10.39 -11.57 2.90
CA SER A 186 -9.45 -12.02 1.86
C SER A 186 -9.58 -11.16 0.61
N TYR A 187 -8.51 -10.47 0.25
CA TYR A 187 -8.34 -9.85 -1.06
C TYR A 187 -7.47 -10.75 -1.94
N TYR A 188 -7.92 -10.99 -3.16
CA TYR A 188 -7.26 -11.88 -4.11
C TYR A 188 -6.33 -11.03 -4.97
N ASP A 189 -5.03 -11.29 -4.89
CA ASP A 189 -4.02 -10.57 -5.65
C ASP A 189 -3.13 -11.54 -6.42
N ARG A 190 -2.34 -10.96 -7.32
CA ARG A 190 -1.32 -11.63 -8.13
C ARG A 190 -0.20 -12.15 -7.24
N LEU A 191 0.69 -12.93 -7.83
CA LEU A 191 1.95 -13.30 -7.20
C LEU A 191 3.13 -12.96 -8.12
N ARG A 192 4.30 -12.80 -7.52
CA ARG A 192 5.53 -12.52 -8.25
C ARG A 192 6.60 -13.57 -7.93
N ILE A 193 7.21 -14.15 -8.96
CA ILE A 193 8.41 -14.98 -8.86
C ILE A 193 9.46 -14.34 -9.76
N ARG A 194 10.42 -13.63 -9.15
CA ARG A 194 11.48 -12.93 -9.88
C ARG A 194 12.61 -13.89 -10.22
N GLN A 195 13.10 -13.85 -11.45
CA GLN A 195 14.29 -14.58 -11.88
C GLN A 195 15.57 -13.80 -11.53
N PRO A 196 16.68 -14.49 -11.21
CA PRO A 196 17.97 -13.83 -11.01
C PRO A 196 18.37 -12.96 -12.23
N GLY A 197 18.92 -11.77 -11.97
CA GLY A 197 19.39 -10.86 -13.01
C GLY A 197 18.30 -10.02 -13.71
N ASP A 198 17.02 -10.30 -13.50
CA ASP A 198 15.95 -9.54 -14.15
C ASP A 198 15.78 -8.13 -13.56
N ALA A 199 15.75 -7.11 -14.43
CA ALA A 199 15.45 -5.72 -14.09
C ALA A 199 14.24 -5.15 -14.86
N THR A 200 13.53 -5.97 -15.63
CA THR A 200 12.47 -5.53 -16.55
C THR A 200 11.23 -4.98 -15.85
N PHE A 201 10.93 -5.46 -14.63
CA PHE A 201 9.84 -4.94 -13.81
C PHE A 201 10.37 -4.18 -12.57
N ALA A 202 10.80 -2.94 -12.81
CA ALA A 202 11.18 -1.98 -11.78
C ALA A 202 10.23 -0.78 -11.81
N LEU A 203 9.32 -0.72 -10.83
CA LEU A 203 8.41 0.40 -10.67
C LEU A 203 9.11 1.57 -9.97
N GLY A 204 8.86 2.80 -10.44
CA GLY A 204 9.25 3.99 -9.70
C GLY A 204 8.49 4.10 -8.37
N PRO A 205 8.96 4.92 -7.41
CA PRO A 205 8.23 5.17 -6.16
C PRO A 205 6.81 5.69 -6.44
N HIS A 206 5.80 5.07 -5.82
CA HIS A 206 4.38 5.42 -5.96
C HIS A 206 3.61 5.10 -4.68
N ILE A 207 2.34 5.53 -4.62
CA ILE A 207 1.39 5.22 -3.55
C ILE A 207 0.09 4.76 -4.21
N ASP A 208 -0.40 3.57 -3.86
CA ASP A 208 -1.65 3.01 -4.40
C ASP A 208 -2.90 3.55 -3.70
N GLY A 209 -4.08 3.12 -4.16
CA GLY A 209 -5.36 3.42 -3.50
C GLY A 209 -5.87 4.81 -3.84
N GLY A 210 -5.76 5.23 -5.10
CA GLY A 210 -6.14 6.54 -5.61
C GLY A 210 -4.93 7.39 -6.00
N SER A 211 -5.18 8.42 -6.79
CA SER A 211 -4.21 9.41 -7.25
C SER A 211 -4.81 10.80 -7.08
N LEU A 212 -5.42 11.37 -8.14
CA LEU A 212 -6.06 12.69 -8.13
C LEU A 212 -7.23 12.77 -7.12
N GLU A 213 -7.83 11.63 -6.80
CA GLU A 213 -8.89 11.48 -5.80
C GLU A 213 -8.50 12.04 -4.44
N ARG A 214 -7.23 11.94 -4.02
CA ARG A 214 -6.75 12.52 -2.74
C ARG A 214 -6.97 14.02 -2.63
N TRP A 215 -7.02 14.71 -3.77
CA TRP A 215 -7.25 16.15 -3.84
C TRP A 215 -8.65 16.49 -4.29
N GLU A 216 -9.29 15.70 -5.17
CA GLU A 216 -10.59 16.05 -5.74
C GLU A 216 -11.77 15.55 -4.90
N ASP A 217 -11.70 14.33 -4.35
CA ASP A 217 -12.79 13.74 -3.58
C ASP A 217 -12.89 14.41 -2.19
N PRO A 218 -14.06 14.95 -1.79
CA PRO A 218 -14.23 15.51 -0.46
C PRO A 218 -13.98 14.50 0.67
N GLY A 219 -14.40 13.24 0.51
CA GLY A 219 -14.18 12.18 1.50
C GLY A 219 -12.70 11.88 1.68
N TYR A 220 -11.96 11.71 0.59
CA TYR A 220 -10.53 11.47 0.61
C TYR A 220 -9.77 12.69 1.14
N ARG A 221 -10.13 13.91 0.75
CA ARG A 221 -9.54 15.13 1.32
C ARG A 221 -9.73 15.21 2.84
N SER A 222 -10.85 14.71 3.37
CA SER A 222 -11.11 14.71 4.82
C SER A 222 -10.07 13.90 5.60
N CYS A 223 -9.48 12.87 5.00
CA CYS A 223 -8.37 12.09 5.58
C CYS A 223 -7.15 12.97 5.89
N PHE A 224 -6.98 14.08 5.17
CA PHE A 224 -5.86 15.00 5.29
C PHE A 224 -6.28 16.36 5.86
N ALA A 225 -7.43 16.43 6.55
CA ALA A 225 -7.97 17.69 7.06
C ALA A 225 -6.99 18.45 7.97
N SER A 226 -6.26 17.76 8.86
CA SER A 226 -5.24 18.42 9.72
C SER A 226 -4.12 19.07 8.90
N ILE A 227 -3.76 18.47 7.77
CA ILE A 227 -2.75 19.00 6.84
C ILE A 227 -3.33 20.18 6.05
N LEU A 228 -4.49 20.02 5.43
CA LEU A 228 -5.09 21.02 4.53
C LEU A 228 -5.76 22.19 5.27
N ASN A 229 -6.10 22.02 6.54
CA ASN A 229 -6.78 23.01 7.37
C ASN A 229 -5.94 23.49 8.55
N THR A 230 -4.61 23.37 8.47
CA THR A 230 -3.68 23.96 9.45
C THR A 230 -4.11 25.41 9.74
N ASN A 231 -4.05 25.84 10.99
CA ASN A 231 -4.36 27.20 11.41
C ASN A 231 -3.57 27.52 12.70
N PRO A 232 -2.54 28.40 12.62
CA PRO A 232 -1.74 28.77 13.78
C PRO A 232 -2.53 29.38 14.94
N LEU A 233 -3.67 30.01 14.65
CA LEU A 233 -4.48 30.71 15.67
C LEU A 233 -5.30 29.78 16.55
N ASN A 234 -5.56 28.54 16.12
CA ASN A 234 -6.31 27.55 16.89
C ASN A 234 -5.48 26.30 17.24
N GLY A 235 -4.16 26.37 17.05
CA GLY A 235 -3.24 25.26 17.32
C GLY A 235 -3.36 24.08 16.35
N ASN A 236 -4.20 24.15 15.31
CA ASN A 236 -4.29 23.09 14.31
C ASN A 236 -3.02 23.09 13.45
N SER A 237 -2.37 21.94 13.34
CA SER A 237 -1.13 21.77 12.59
C SER A 237 -1.16 20.46 11.82
N TRP A 238 -0.42 20.41 10.72
CA TRP A 238 -0.13 19.18 9.99
C TRP A 238 0.45 18.07 10.89
N ARG A 239 1.08 18.42 12.02
CA ARG A 239 1.60 17.47 13.04
C ARG A 239 0.49 16.71 13.79
N ALA A 240 -0.74 17.23 13.78
CA ALA A 240 -1.90 16.55 14.35
C ALA A 240 -2.54 15.56 13.36
N HIS A 241 -1.94 15.35 12.18
CA HIS A 241 -2.41 14.32 11.26
C HIS A 241 -2.12 12.94 11.82
N ASP A 242 -3.17 12.16 12.03
CA ASP A 242 -3.08 10.75 12.40
C ASP A 242 -3.32 9.87 11.18
N SER A 243 -2.27 9.20 10.70
CA SER A 243 -2.39 8.28 9.56
C SER A 243 -3.07 6.95 9.91
N PHE A 244 -3.23 6.64 11.20
CA PHE A 244 -3.78 5.38 11.72
C PHE A 244 -5.26 5.48 12.12
N ASP A 245 -5.85 6.68 12.07
CA ASP A 245 -7.31 6.84 12.17
C ASP A 245 -7.97 6.41 10.86
N VAL A 246 -8.89 5.45 10.95
CA VAL A 246 -9.62 4.91 9.79
C VAL A 246 -10.91 5.66 9.50
N SER A 247 -11.44 6.43 10.47
CA SER A 247 -12.75 7.06 10.37
C SER A 247 -12.94 7.92 9.12
N PRO A 248 -12.02 8.86 8.80
CA PRO A 248 -12.20 9.70 7.61
C PRO A 248 -12.01 8.93 6.30
N ARG A 249 -11.46 7.70 6.34
CA ARG A 249 -11.18 6.89 5.16
C ARG A 249 -12.39 6.10 4.66
N ILE A 250 -13.43 5.96 5.48
CA ILE A 250 -14.64 5.19 5.14
C ILE A 250 -15.41 5.85 3.98
N GLU A 251 -15.44 7.17 3.95
CA GLU A 251 -16.16 7.95 2.92
C GLU A 251 -15.25 8.33 1.73
N ALA A 252 -13.98 7.90 1.73
CA ALA A 252 -13.05 8.24 0.67
C ALA A 252 -13.35 7.46 -0.61
N ASN A 253 -13.61 8.17 -1.71
CA ASN A 253 -13.75 7.56 -3.02
C ASN A 253 -12.40 7.55 -3.75
N SER A 254 -11.73 6.39 -3.79
CA SER A 254 -10.45 6.22 -4.48
C SER A 254 -10.55 5.95 -5.99
N ASP A 255 -11.77 5.83 -6.55
CA ASP A 255 -12.02 5.49 -7.96
C ASP A 255 -13.01 6.47 -8.61
N LEU A 256 -12.79 7.78 -8.44
CA LEU A 256 -13.65 8.81 -9.05
C LEU A 256 -13.69 8.70 -10.58
N TYR A 257 -12.58 8.30 -11.19
CA TYR A 257 -12.43 8.22 -12.64
C TYR A 257 -12.78 6.86 -13.22
N LYS A 258 -13.13 5.88 -12.37
CA LYS A 258 -13.55 4.53 -12.79
C LYS A 258 -12.53 3.88 -13.73
N THR A 259 -11.23 4.03 -13.45
CA THR A 259 -10.19 3.52 -14.36
C THR A 259 -10.28 2.00 -14.48
N SER A 260 -9.96 1.50 -15.67
CA SER A 260 -9.99 0.06 -15.99
C SER A 260 -8.85 -0.71 -15.34
N SER A 261 -7.72 -0.05 -15.09
CA SER A 261 -6.49 -0.64 -14.52
C SER A 261 -6.08 0.07 -13.23
N GLY A 262 -5.31 -0.63 -12.39
CA GLY A 262 -4.62 -0.07 -11.21
C GLY A 262 -5.48 0.25 -9.99
N GLN A 263 -6.81 0.13 -10.08
CA GLN A 263 -7.71 0.44 -8.97
C GLN A 263 -7.96 -0.75 -8.06
N CYS A 264 -8.07 -0.45 -6.76
CA CYS A 264 -8.39 -1.42 -5.73
C CYS A 264 -9.82 -1.16 -5.23
N SER A 265 -10.67 -2.19 -5.24
CA SER A 265 -12.08 -2.07 -4.83
C SER A 265 -12.29 -2.21 -3.32
N VAL A 266 -11.22 -2.38 -2.55
CA VAL A 266 -11.26 -2.55 -1.09
C VAL A 266 -10.34 -1.56 -0.41
N TYR A 267 -10.74 -1.08 0.76
CA TYR A 267 -9.86 -0.33 1.65
C TYR A 267 -8.79 -1.27 2.22
N ARG A 268 -7.52 -0.92 2.04
CA ARG A 268 -6.37 -1.66 2.55
C ARG A 268 -5.56 -0.72 3.45
N PRO A 269 -5.70 -0.80 4.78
CA PRO A 269 -4.88 -0.01 5.69
C PRO A 269 -3.40 -0.43 5.62
N TRP A 270 -3.14 -1.67 5.22
CA TRP A 270 -1.82 -2.25 5.03
C TRP A 270 -1.74 -2.94 3.68
N GLN A 271 -0.62 -2.76 2.98
CA GLN A 271 -0.20 -3.67 1.91
C GLN A 271 0.87 -4.60 2.48
N GLY A 272 0.97 -5.81 1.92
CA GLY A 272 1.95 -6.79 2.37
C GLY A 272 2.07 -7.96 1.41
N MET A 273 3.19 -8.69 1.51
CA MET A 273 3.39 -9.95 0.81
C MET A 273 3.98 -10.99 1.76
N SER A 274 3.61 -12.25 1.58
CA SER A 274 4.33 -13.39 2.15
C SER A 274 5.48 -13.77 1.22
N LEU A 275 6.66 -14.02 1.79
CA LEU A 275 7.81 -14.47 1.02
C LEU A 275 7.77 -15.99 0.87
N PHE A 276 7.83 -16.49 -0.37
CA PHE A 276 7.86 -17.92 -0.68
C PHE A 276 9.28 -18.46 -0.94
N SER A 277 10.29 -17.65 -0.66
CA SER A 277 11.69 -18.05 -0.64
C SER A 277 12.49 -17.10 0.25
N PRO A 278 13.61 -17.55 0.82
CA PRO A 278 14.52 -16.67 1.54
C PRO A 278 14.89 -15.48 0.65
N PRO A 279 14.78 -14.25 1.16
CA PRO A 279 15.27 -13.10 0.42
C PRO A 279 16.80 -13.19 0.35
N LEU A 280 17.38 -13.26 -0.85
CA LEU A 280 18.84 -13.14 -1.05
C LEU A 280 19.38 -11.82 -0.48
N PHE A 281 18.50 -10.81 -0.34
CA PHE A 281 18.67 -9.56 0.39
C PHE A 281 17.31 -9.17 0.96
N SER A 282 17.23 -8.79 2.24
CA SER A 282 15.96 -8.35 2.87
C SER A 282 15.41 -7.11 2.17
N PHE A 283 14.53 -7.32 1.19
CA PHE A 283 13.68 -6.27 0.62
C PHE A 283 12.24 -6.59 0.97
N VAL A 284 11.73 -5.97 2.03
CA VAL A 284 10.28 -5.81 2.19
C VAL A 284 9.92 -4.48 1.53
N TRP A 285 9.29 -4.57 0.35
CA TRP A 285 8.75 -3.41 -0.34
C TRP A 285 7.33 -3.16 0.18
N ALA A 286 7.26 -2.33 1.21
CA ALA A 286 6.20 -1.38 1.43
C ALA A 286 6.89 -0.16 2.04
N SER A 287 7.61 0.60 1.21
CA SER A 287 8.09 1.92 1.61
C SER A 287 6.88 2.85 1.61
N LEU A 288 6.08 2.78 2.68
CA LEU A 288 5.57 4.03 3.23
C LEU A 288 6.84 4.79 3.62
N LEU A 289 7.17 5.83 2.87
CA LEU A 289 8.14 6.80 3.39
C LEU A 289 7.62 7.19 4.77
N PRO A 290 8.40 7.00 5.85
CA PRO A 290 8.09 7.62 7.12
C PRO A 290 7.96 9.10 6.81
N THR A 291 6.78 9.66 7.07
CA THR A 291 6.35 11.02 6.70
C THR A 291 5.96 11.24 5.23
N SER A 292 4.70 11.64 5.07
CA SER A 292 4.08 12.09 3.83
C SER A 292 4.74 13.37 3.29
N ALA A 293 5.80 13.24 2.50
CA ALA A 293 6.15 14.17 1.43
C ALA A 293 7.46 13.74 0.73
N ARG A 294 7.38 13.31 -0.53
CA ARG A 294 8.29 13.84 -1.56
C ARG A 294 7.89 13.47 -2.99
N SER A 295 7.99 14.49 -3.85
CA SER A 295 8.29 14.33 -5.26
C SER A 295 9.79 14.62 -5.48
N SER A 296 10.37 13.93 -6.45
CA SER A 296 11.67 14.14 -7.12
C SER A 296 12.92 13.37 -6.64
N ARG A 297 13.37 12.52 -7.57
CA ARG A 297 14.74 12.07 -7.93
C ARG A 297 15.69 11.65 -6.79
N LEU A 298 15.72 10.35 -6.52
CA LEU A 298 16.94 9.66 -6.07
C LEU A 298 17.53 8.88 -7.25
N ARG A 299 18.80 9.18 -7.54
CA ARG A 299 19.59 8.65 -8.66
C ARG A 299 19.97 7.19 -8.38
N ARG A 300 20.11 6.45 -9.48
CA ARG A 300 20.66 5.09 -9.59
C ARG A 300 21.90 4.92 -8.71
N ALA A 301 21.89 3.92 -7.84
CA ALA A 301 23.12 3.22 -7.46
C ALA A 301 23.22 1.98 -8.35
N HIS A 302 24.11 2.05 -9.34
CA HIS A 302 24.70 0.88 -9.98
C HIS A 302 25.54 0.10 -8.95
N LEU A 303 25.76 -1.19 -9.22
CA LEU A 303 26.95 -2.05 -8.96
C LEU A 303 26.43 -3.50 -9.00
N SER A 304 26.60 -4.27 -10.09
CA SER A 304 27.81 -4.94 -10.61
C SER A 304 28.49 -5.86 -9.59
N ALA A 305 28.00 -7.10 -9.50
CA ALA A 305 28.72 -8.39 -9.51
C ALA A 305 27.75 -9.47 -9.02
#